data_AF-F0G9P3-F1
#
_entry.id   AF-F0G9P3-F1
#
_cell.length_a   1.000
_cell.length_b   1.000
_cell.length_c   1.000
_cell.angle_alpha   90.00
_cell.angle_beta   90.00
_cell.angle_gamma   90.00
#
_symmetry.space_group_name_H-M   'P 1'
#
loop_
_entity.id
_entity.type
_entity.pdbx_description
1 polymer ?
#
loop_
_entity_poly.entity_id
_entity_poly.type
_entity_poly.pdbx_seq_one_letter_code
_entity_poly.pdbx_strand_id
1 'polypeptide(L)' 'MPVIASGGLSNLTDIEQLCEVEEHGVEGVICGRAIYSGDLDFAAAQRRADELNGELDDA' A
#
# COMPACT_ATOMS: atom_id res chain seq x y z
N MET A 1 -7.83 -16.52 2.43
CA MET A 1 -7.70 -16.07 3.84
C MET A 1 -7.03 -14.72 3.76
N PRO A 2 -7.61 -13.67 4.35
CA PRO A 2 -7.04 -12.33 4.26
C PRO A 2 -5.72 -12.25 5.02
N VAL A 3 -4.73 -11.61 4.42
CA VAL A 3 -3.38 -11.42 4.95
C VAL A 3 -3.08 -9.92 4.99
N ILE A 4 -2.59 -9.46 6.14
CA ILE A 4 -2.06 -8.11 6.30
C ILE A 4 -0.54 -8.21 6.42
N ALA A 5 0.19 -7.56 5.51
CA ALA A 5 1.63 -7.45 5.59
C ALA A 5 2.02 -6.63 6.84
N SER A 6 2.96 -7.12 7.64
CA SER A 6 3.24 -6.55 8.97
C SER A 6 4.16 -5.32 8.96
N GLY A 7 4.81 -5.01 7.83
CA GLY A 7 5.71 -3.87 7.69
C GLY A 7 6.68 -3.99 6.52
N GLY A 8 7.71 -3.16 6.50
CA GLY A 8 8.68 -3.06 5.39
C GLY A 8 8.34 -1.95 4.39
N LEU A 9 7.19 -1.30 4.54
CA LEU A 9 6.76 -0.19 3.69
C LEU A 9 7.59 1.07 3.96
N SER A 10 8.25 1.57 2.92
CA SER A 10 9.18 2.71 2.98
C SER A 10 9.03 3.69 1.82
N ASN A 11 8.47 3.25 0.68
CA ASN A 11 8.30 4.09 -0.51
C ASN A 11 7.11 3.59 -1.38
N LEU A 12 6.82 4.28 -2.49
CA LEU A 12 5.70 3.92 -3.38
C LEU A 12 5.92 2.62 -4.18
N THR A 13 7.17 2.22 -4.45
CA THR A 13 7.46 0.93 -5.11
C THR A 13 7.12 -0.25 -4.21
N ASP A 14 7.15 -0.07 -2.88
CA ASP A 14 6.67 -1.10 -1.94
C ASP A 14 5.14 -1.27 -2.03
N ILE A 15 4.38 -0.21 -2.35
CA ILE A 15 2.92 -0.29 -2.61
C ILE A 15 2.64 -1.09 -3.88
N GLU A 16 3.38 -0.79 -4.96
CA GLU A 16 3.22 -1.49 -6.24
C GLU A 16 3.45 -3.00 -6.08
N GLN A 17 4.52 -3.39 -5.39
CA GLN A 17 4.80 -4.80 -5.09
C GLN A 17 3.73 -5.48 -4.23
N LEU A 18 3.10 -4.75 -3.29
CA LEU A 18 2.02 -5.30 -2.48
C LEU A 18 0.76 -5.53 -3.31
N CYS A 19 0.39 -4.60 -4.18
CA CYS A 19 -0.73 -4.75 -5.11
C CYS A 19 -0.49 -5.91 -6.10
N GLU A 20 0.74 -6.13 -6.57
CA GLU A 20 1.08 -7.26 -7.45
C GLU A 20 0.80 -8.64 -6.82
N VAL A 21 0.81 -8.75 -5.50
CA VAL A 21 0.57 -10.01 -4.77
C VAL A 21 -0.82 -10.07 -4.11
N GLU A 22 -1.71 -9.14 -4.43
CA GLU A 22 -3.09 -9.11 -3.91
C GLU A 22 -3.83 -10.44 -4.17
N GLU A 23 -3.60 -11.06 -5.34
CA GLU A 23 -4.21 -12.36 -5.71
C GLU A 23 -3.84 -13.51 -4.75
N HIS A 24 -2.78 -13.36 -3.96
CA HIS A 24 -2.37 -14.30 -2.93
C HIS A 24 -3.04 -14.04 -1.56
N GLY A 25 -3.96 -13.08 -1.50
CA GLY A 25 -4.78 -12.75 -0.34
C GLY A 25 -4.24 -11.60 0.51
N VAL A 26 -3.30 -10.79 -0.01
CA VAL A 26 -2.81 -9.59 0.68
C VAL A 26 -3.85 -8.48 0.54
N GLU A 27 -4.53 -8.12 1.63
CA GLU A 27 -5.56 -7.08 1.66
C GLU A 27 -5.03 -5.73 2.16
N GLY A 28 -3.81 -5.69 2.69
CA GLY A 28 -3.24 -4.46 3.18
C GLY A 28 -1.90 -4.63 3.87
N VAL A 29 -1.37 -3.50 4.36
CA VAL A 29 -0.09 -3.43 5.04
C VAL A 29 -0.15 -2.50 6.25
N ILE A 30 0.54 -2.87 7.32
CA ILE A 30 0.73 -2.00 8.48
C ILE A 30 1.93 -1.11 8.20
N CYS A 31 1.69 0.20 8.09
CA CYS A 31 2.76 1.17 7.96
C CYS A 31 3.17 1.72 9.33
N GLY A 32 4.48 1.73 9.59
CA GLY A 32 5.05 2.16 10.86
C GLY A 32 5.96 3.36 10.71
N ARG A 33 7.25 3.16 11.01
CA ARG A 33 8.28 4.20 11.11
C ARG A 33 8.30 5.17 9.93
N ALA A 34 8.09 4.69 8.70
CA ALA A 34 8.18 5.48 7.47
C ALA A 34 7.24 6.69 7.43
N ILE A 35 6.07 6.62 8.07
CA ILE A 35 5.15 7.76 8.20
C ILE A 35 5.74 8.81 9.14
N TYR A 36 6.35 8.38 10.24
CA TYR A 36 6.89 9.28 11.27
C TYR A 36 8.23 9.90 10.87
N SER A 37 9.05 9.19 10.09
CA SER A 37 10.32 9.71 9.55
C SER A 37 10.14 10.58 8.31
N GLY A 38 8.96 10.55 7.68
CA GLY A 38 8.69 11.26 6.42
C GLY A 38 9.25 10.57 5.18
N ASP A 39 9.71 9.31 5.31
CA ASP A 39 10.18 8.50 4.17
C ASP A 39 9.01 8.13 3.24
N LEU A 40 7.79 8.05 3.78
CA LEU A 40 6.57 7.76 3.06
C LEU A 40 5.48 8.82 3.32
N ASP A 41 4.95 9.41 2.24
CA ASP A 41 3.70 10.15 2.29
C ASP A 41 2.53 9.16 2.28
N PHE A 42 1.84 9.07 3.41
CA PHE A 42 0.70 8.17 3.60
C PHE A 42 -0.44 8.42 2.60
N ALA A 43 -0.75 9.69 2.31
CA ALA A 43 -1.85 10.03 1.41
C ALA A 43 -1.48 9.72 -0.05
N ALA A 44 -0.22 9.93 -0.43
CA ALA A 44 0.26 9.52 -1.75
C ALA A 44 0.30 7.99 -1.90
N ALA A 45 0.70 7.27 -0.85
CA ALA A 45 0.71 5.81 -0.84
C ALA A 45 -0.68 5.22 -1.00
N GLN A 46 -1.67 5.73 -0.25
CA GLN A 46 -3.06 5.28 -0.38
C GLN A 46 -3.61 5.54 -1.79
N ARG A 47 -3.45 6.77 -2.32
CA ARG A 47 -3.89 7.09 -3.69
C ARG A 47 -3.26 6.15 -4.72
N ARG A 48 -1.97 5.82 -4.56
CA ARG A 48 -1.30 4.90 -5.47
C ARG A 48 -1.91 3.50 -5.44
N ALA A 49 -2.28 2.99 -4.27
CA ALA A 49 -2.98 1.72 -4.14
C ALA A 49 -4.37 1.78 -4.81
N ASP A 50 -5.14 2.84 -4.57
CA ASP A 50 -6.46 3.05 -5.16
C ASP A 50 -6.39 3.11 -6.70
N GLU A 51 -5.35 3.75 -7.27
CA GLU A 51 -5.11 3.83 -8.72
C GLU A 51 -4.84 2.45 -9.33
N LEU A 52 -4.05 1.62 -8.64
CA LEU A 52 -3.69 0.28 -9.10
C LEU A 52 -4.88 -0.68 -9.04
N ASN A 53 -5.78 -0.46 -8.08
CA ASN A 53 -6.97 -1.28 -7.86
C ASN A 53 -8.19 -0.77 -8.65
N GLY A 54 -8.07 0.35 -9.37
CA GLY A 54 -9.15 0.94 -10.17
C GLY A 54 -10.24 1.64 -9.35
N GLU A 55 -9.97 1.97 -8.09
CA GLU A 55 -10.95 2.56 -7.16
C GLU A 55 -11.09 4.09 -7.32
N LEU A 56 -10.26 4.72 -8.14
CA LEU A 56 -10.26 6.17 -8.41
C LEU A 56 -11.07 6.61 -9.64
N ASP A 57 -11.54 5.67 -10.48
CA ASP A 57 -12.30 5.99 -11.70
C ASP A 57 -13.80 6.29 -11.45
N ASP A 58 -14.29 6.13 -10.20
CA ASP A 58 -15.71 6.25 -9.83
C ASP A 58 -16.09 7.52 -9.03
N ALA A 59 -15.19 8.51 -8.91
CA ALA A 59 -15.40 9.73 -8.10
C ALA A 59 -15.77 11.00 -8.90
#